data_AF-A0A2N5GWS1-F1
#
_entry.id   AF-A0A2N5GWS1-F1
#
_cell.length_a   1.000
_cell.length_b   1.000
_cell.length_c   1.000
_cell.angle_alpha   90.00
_cell.angle_beta   90.00
_cell.angle_gamma   90.00
#
_symmetry.space_group_name_H-M   'P 1'
#
loop_
_entity.id
_entity.type
_entity.pdbx_description
1 polymer ?
#
loop_
_entity_poly.entity_id
_entity_poly.type
_entity_poly.pdbx_seq_one_letter_code
_entity_poly.pdbx_strand_id
1 'polypeptide(L)'
;MLAQNDRQTDELIFHIEDLYSKLSQNGFRKGNDLQSTSHILSLHENSSSDELVAKSTEIFDRMKKERIKPKSMFYPQMALLTFIEKGIDNLTEIKEIWEQLNAEKPFKWKKDINFMMAVTFVVSDKIEDSSLLQTNLSTTIETLIQAQQAASMAAISTAAVAASSSGGE
;
A
#
# COMPACT_ATOMS: atom_id res chain seq x y z
N MET A 1 -26.58 9.43 -21.19
CA MET A 1 -26.00 8.44 -20.27
C MET A 1 -24.58 8.05 -20.67
N LEU A 2 -24.29 7.67 -21.92
CA LEU A 2 -22.90 7.39 -22.36
C LEU A 2 -21.95 8.61 -22.25
N ALA A 3 -22.33 9.76 -22.80
CA ALA A 3 -21.51 10.98 -22.71
C ALA A 3 -21.33 11.55 -21.28
N GLN A 4 -22.14 11.09 -20.30
CA GLN A 4 -21.99 11.49 -18.90
C GLN A 4 -20.99 10.58 -18.19
N ASN A 5 -20.99 9.28 -18.52
CA ASN A 5 -19.96 8.34 -18.07
C ASN A 5 -18.59 8.67 -18.65
N ASP A 6 -18.51 9.11 -19.91
CA ASP A 6 -17.24 9.51 -20.54
C ASP A 6 -16.63 10.73 -19.82
N ARG A 7 -17.43 11.76 -19.53
CA ARG A 7 -16.97 12.93 -18.78
C ARG A 7 -16.50 12.59 -17.36
N GLN A 8 -17.24 11.73 -16.65
CA GLN A 8 -16.83 11.27 -15.32
C GLN A 8 -15.52 10.45 -15.37
N THR A 9 -15.32 9.69 -16.45
CA THR A 9 -14.09 8.92 -16.66
C THR A 9 -12.91 9.85 -16.94
N ASP A 10 -13.09 10.86 -17.79
CA ASP A 10 -12.05 11.85 -18.09
C ASP A 10 -11.66 12.68 -16.86
N GLU A 11 -12.66 13.09 -16.05
CA GLU A 11 -12.42 13.79 -14.78
C GLU A 11 -11.63 12.93 -13.78
N LEU A 12 -11.95 11.63 -13.68
CA LEU A 12 -11.22 10.70 -12.82
C LEU A 12 -9.77 10.47 -13.31
N ILE A 13 -9.57 10.32 -14.63
CA ILE A 13 -8.24 10.18 -15.22
C ILE A 13 -7.39 11.42 -14.93
N PHE A 14 -7.95 12.60 -15.16
CA PHE A 14 -7.26 13.87 -14.87
C PHE A 14 -6.90 13.98 -13.38
N HIS A 15 -7.81 13.59 -12.49
CA HIS A 15 -7.54 13.58 -11.06
C HIS A 15 -6.40 12.63 -10.67
N ILE A 16 -6.37 11.41 -11.23
CA ILE A 16 -5.28 10.45 -11.01
C ILE A 16 -3.94 10.98 -11.53
N GLU A 17 -3.93 11.62 -12.70
CA GLU A 17 -2.72 12.22 -13.29
C GLU A 17 -2.20 13.41 -12.47
N ASP A 18 -3.10 14.25 -11.95
CA ASP A 18 -2.76 15.35 -11.05
C ASP A 18 -2.11 14.83 -9.75
N LEU A 19 -2.71 13.81 -9.13
CA LEU A 19 -2.15 13.13 -7.96
C LEU A 19 -0.75 12.55 -8.26
N TYR A 20 -0.60 11.82 -9.36
CA TYR A 20 0.68 11.23 -9.77
C TYR A 20 1.76 12.29 -9.94
N SER A 21 1.42 13.37 -10.66
CA SER A 21 2.33 14.48 -10.94
C SER A 21 2.77 15.15 -9.63
N LYS A 22 1.82 15.53 -8.78
CA LYS A 22 2.09 16.22 -7.50
C LYS A 22 2.88 15.36 -6.52
N LEU A 23 2.54 14.07 -6.37
CA LEU A 23 3.34 13.16 -5.54
C LEU A 23 4.77 13.05 -6.07
N SER A 24 4.96 12.95 -7.39
CA SER A 24 6.31 12.88 -7.98
C SER A 24 7.14 14.15 -7.72
N GLN A 25 6.49 15.31 -7.72
CA GLN A 25 7.13 16.59 -7.38
C GLN A 25 7.47 16.69 -5.88
N ASN A 26 6.76 15.96 -5.02
CA ASN A 26 6.98 15.89 -3.57
C ASN A 26 7.90 14.73 -3.14
N GLY A 27 8.75 14.24 -4.05
CA GLY A 27 9.83 13.30 -3.72
C GLY A 27 9.47 11.81 -3.84
N PHE A 28 8.24 11.48 -4.25
CA PHE A 28 7.89 10.11 -4.57
C PHE A 28 8.49 9.70 -5.91
N ARG A 29 9.21 8.58 -5.93
CA ARG A 29 9.82 8.07 -7.17
C ARG A 29 8.73 7.60 -8.15
N LYS A 30 8.83 8.08 -9.40
CA LYS A 30 7.97 7.63 -10.51
C LYS A 30 8.09 6.12 -10.73
N GLY A 31 6.96 5.47 -11.02
CA GLY A 31 6.88 4.04 -11.30
C GLY A 31 5.49 3.48 -11.00
N ASN A 32 5.35 2.16 -11.10
CA ASN A 32 4.07 1.46 -10.91
C ASN A 32 3.52 1.66 -9.49
N ASP A 33 4.38 1.63 -8.47
CA ASP A 33 3.93 1.85 -7.08
C ASP A 33 3.30 3.24 -6.92
N LEU A 34 3.86 4.27 -7.56
CA LEU A 34 3.32 5.62 -7.54
C LEU A 34 1.99 5.72 -8.30
N GLN A 35 1.87 5.00 -9.41
CA GLN A 35 0.61 4.90 -10.15
C GLN A 35 -0.47 4.24 -9.30
N SER A 36 -0.19 3.09 -8.70
CA SER A 36 -1.11 2.41 -7.78
C SER A 36 -1.51 3.31 -6.61
N THR A 37 -0.55 4.05 -6.04
CA THR A 37 -0.81 5.03 -4.97
C THR A 37 -1.77 6.12 -5.44
N SER A 38 -1.59 6.65 -6.64
CA SER A 38 -2.45 7.71 -7.21
C SER A 38 -3.87 7.19 -7.45
N HIS A 39 -4.01 5.96 -7.93
CA HIS A 39 -5.32 5.30 -8.05
C HIS A 39 -5.99 5.13 -6.68
N ILE A 40 -5.28 4.63 -5.67
CA ILE A 40 -5.85 4.44 -4.33
C ILE A 40 -6.31 5.79 -3.75
N LEU A 41 -5.49 6.84 -3.87
CA LEU A 41 -5.85 8.17 -3.38
C LEU A 41 -7.06 8.78 -4.10
N SER A 42 -7.24 8.50 -5.40
CA SER A 42 -8.42 8.97 -6.16
C SER A 42 -9.75 8.41 -5.64
N LEU A 43 -9.74 7.41 -4.76
CA LEU A 43 -10.95 6.90 -4.10
C LEU A 43 -11.44 7.82 -2.97
N HIS A 44 -10.68 8.85 -2.58
CA HIS A 44 -11.17 9.88 -1.66
C HIS A 44 -12.13 10.83 -2.38
N GLU A 45 -13.43 10.59 -2.24
CA GLU A 45 -14.47 11.38 -2.93
C GLU A 45 -14.52 12.86 -2.51
N ASN A 46 -14.05 13.20 -1.29
CA ASN A 46 -14.22 14.52 -0.68
C ASN A 46 -12.90 15.23 -0.32
N SER A 47 -11.76 14.76 -0.82
CA SER A 47 -10.45 15.40 -0.54
C SER A 47 -9.83 15.95 -1.83
N SER A 48 -9.21 17.13 -1.73
CA SER A 48 -8.43 17.68 -2.84
C SER A 48 -7.12 16.92 -3.03
N SER A 49 -6.58 16.94 -4.26
CA SER A 49 -5.26 16.34 -4.53
C SER A 49 -4.16 16.91 -3.62
N ASP A 50 -4.23 18.21 -3.30
CA ASP A 50 -3.21 18.88 -2.48
C ASP A 50 -3.25 18.38 -1.03
N GLU A 51 -4.44 18.19 -0.46
CA GLU A 51 -4.61 17.60 0.87
C GLU A 51 -4.10 16.16 0.92
N LEU A 52 -4.39 15.35 -0.11
CA LEU A 52 -3.96 13.96 -0.18
C LEU A 52 -2.44 13.83 -0.36
N VAL A 53 -1.84 14.70 -1.17
CA VAL A 53 -0.39 14.78 -1.36
C VAL A 53 0.29 15.23 -0.07
N ALA A 54 -0.27 16.23 0.62
CA ALA A 54 0.26 16.70 1.90
C ALA A 54 0.22 15.58 2.97
N LYS A 55 -0.93 14.91 3.14
CA LYS A 55 -1.07 13.76 4.06
C LYS A 55 -0.09 12.64 3.72
N SER A 56 0.02 12.28 2.44
CA SER A 56 0.93 11.23 1.98
C SER A 56 2.40 11.58 2.26
N THR A 57 2.77 12.84 2.05
CA THR A 57 4.12 13.35 2.33
C THR A 57 4.41 13.37 3.83
N GLU A 58 3.43 13.73 4.66
CA GLU A 58 3.56 13.70 6.10
C GLU A 58 3.78 12.27 6.63
N ILE A 59 3.03 11.29 6.11
CA ILE A 59 3.24 9.86 6.42
C ILE A 59 4.65 9.43 5.98
N PHE A 60 5.11 9.85 4.81
CA PHE A 60 6.46 9.57 4.30
C PHE A 60 7.55 10.07 5.24
N ASP A 61 7.42 11.29 5.73
CA ASP A 61 8.38 11.88 6.65
C ASP A 61 8.29 11.26 8.05
N ARG A 62 7.08 10.91 8.51
CA ARG A 62 6.90 10.20 9.78
C ARG A 62 7.52 8.80 9.76
N MET A 63 7.39 8.05 8.66
CA MET A 63 8.09 6.77 8.49
C MET A 63 9.60 6.91 8.67
N LYS A 64 10.22 7.93 8.08
CA LYS A 64 11.66 8.20 8.28
C LYS A 64 11.99 8.46 9.75
N LYS A 65 11.18 9.28 10.44
CA LYS A 65 11.35 9.57 11.88
C LYS A 65 11.28 8.29 12.72
N GLU A 66 10.41 7.36 12.35
CA GLU A 66 10.26 6.05 13.00
C GLU A 66 11.31 5.01 12.58
N ARG A 67 12.31 5.41 11.77
CA ARG A 67 13.37 4.55 11.21
C ARG A 67 12.85 3.48 10.24
N ILE A 68 11.68 3.69 9.66
CA ILE A 68 11.12 2.87 8.58
C ILE A 68 11.56 3.51 7.26
N LYS A 69 12.34 2.77 6.45
CA LYS A 69 12.79 3.28 5.15
C LYS A 69 11.59 3.35 4.18
N PRO A 70 11.23 4.52 3.65
CA PRO A 70 10.09 4.66 2.73
C PRO A 70 10.48 4.16 1.34
N LYS A 71 10.32 2.85 1.12
CA LYS A 71 10.55 2.20 -0.19
C LYS A 71 9.36 2.47 -1.11
N SER A 72 9.58 2.53 -2.43
CA SER A 72 8.50 2.71 -3.41
C SER A 72 7.38 1.69 -3.24
N MET A 73 7.73 0.43 -2.97
CA MET A 73 6.77 -0.65 -2.72
C MET A 73 5.83 -0.41 -1.51
N PHE A 74 6.12 0.58 -0.66
CA PHE A 74 5.27 0.96 0.47
C PHE A 74 4.34 2.13 0.14
N TYR A 75 4.46 2.79 -1.01
CA TYR A 75 3.61 3.93 -1.34
C TYR A 75 2.11 3.57 -1.35
N PRO A 76 1.68 2.40 -1.87
CA PRO A 76 0.28 1.99 -1.77
C PRO A 76 -0.19 1.91 -0.31
N GLN A 77 0.63 1.36 0.58
CA GLN A 77 0.34 1.28 2.02
C GLN A 77 0.19 2.68 2.64
N MET A 78 1.02 3.62 2.21
CA MET A 78 0.93 5.01 2.66
C MET A 78 -0.35 5.68 2.19
N ALA A 79 -0.81 5.38 0.97
CA ALA A 79 -2.12 5.82 0.50
C ALA A 79 -3.25 5.22 1.33
N LEU A 80 -3.21 3.93 1.69
CA LEU A 80 -4.22 3.31 2.57
C LEU A 80 -4.31 4.02 3.93
N LEU A 81 -3.16 4.42 4.50
CA LEU A 81 -3.13 5.17 5.77
C LEU A 81 -3.79 6.55 5.70
N THR A 82 -4.03 7.11 4.50
CA THR A 82 -4.78 8.38 4.37
C THR A 82 -6.29 8.22 4.61
N PHE A 83 -6.82 7.00 4.56
CA PHE A 83 -8.25 6.69 4.77
C PHE A 83 -8.64 6.56 6.23
N ILE A 84 -7.67 6.37 7.12
CA ILE A 84 -7.93 6.25 8.56
C ILE A 84 -7.72 7.61 9.24
N GLU A 85 -8.63 7.95 10.16
CA GLU A 85 -8.48 9.14 10.98
C GLU A 85 -7.19 9.01 11.82
N LYS A 86 -6.39 10.08 11.87
CA LYS A 86 -5.07 10.08 12.53
C LYS A 86 -4.11 8.97 12.05
N GLY A 87 -4.13 8.63 10.75
CA GLY A 87 -3.23 7.62 10.18
C GLY A 87 -1.74 7.76 10.52
N ILE A 88 -1.28 9.00 10.73
CA ILE A 88 0.09 9.32 11.16
C ILE A 88 0.38 8.85 12.60
N ASP A 89 -0.61 8.91 13.49
CA ASP A 89 -0.48 8.48 14.89
C ASP A 89 -0.41 6.95 15.00
N ASN A 90 -0.98 6.25 14.02
CA ASN A 90 -1.01 4.79 13.97
C ASN A 90 0.33 4.17 13.50
N LEU A 91 1.31 4.97 13.06
CA LEU A 91 2.62 4.43 12.64
C LEU A 91 3.39 3.75 13.78
N THR A 92 3.16 4.15 15.03
CA THR A 92 3.72 3.46 16.20
C THR A 92 3.12 2.05 16.34
N GLU A 93 1.79 1.94 16.28
CA GLU A 93 1.07 0.66 16.36
C GLU A 93 1.47 -0.27 15.19
N ILE A 94 1.56 0.26 13.97
CA ILE A 94 2.03 -0.48 12.79
C ILE A 94 3.44 -1.03 13.01
N LYS A 95 4.32 -0.22 13.61
CA LYS A 95 5.69 -0.64 13.89
C LYS A 95 5.73 -1.76 14.94
N GLU A 96 4.91 -1.69 15.98
CA GLU A 96 4.81 -2.75 16.99
C GLU A 96 4.33 -4.07 16.37
N ILE A 97 3.27 -4.05 15.57
CA ILE A 97 2.77 -5.23 14.85
C ILE A 97 3.83 -5.76 13.87
N TRP A 98 4.52 -4.86 13.16
CA TRP A 98 5.61 -5.23 12.26
C TRP A 98 6.75 -5.92 12.99
N GLU A 99 7.15 -5.43 14.16
CA GLU A 99 8.19 -6.03 15.00
C GLU A 99 7.76 -7.40 15.55
N GLN A 100 6.49 -7.55 15.96
CA GLN A 100 5.91 -8.83 16.37
C GLN A 100 5.97 -9.86 15.23
N LEU A 101 5.51 -9.49 14.03
CA LEU A 101 5.59 -10.35 12.84
C LEU A 101 7.05 -10.72 12.49
N ASN A 102 7.99 -9.79 12.66
CA ASN A 102 9.40 -10.08 12.42
C ASN A 102 10.04 -11.01 13.46
N ALA A 103 9.48 -11.09 14.68
CA ALA A 103 9.93 -11.99 15.73
C ALA A 103 9.48 -13.44 15.48
N GLU A 104 8.36 -13.62 14.79
CA GLU A 104 7.82 -14.93 14.44
C GLU A 104 8.67 -15.67 13.42
N LYS A 105 9.09 -16.91 13.77
CA LYS A 105 9.94 -17.77 12.93
C LYS A 105 9.48 -17.90 11.47
N PRO A 106 8.18 -18.14 11.15
CA PRO A 106 7.74 -18.27 9.77
C PRO A 106 7.77 -16.95 8.97
N PHE A 107 7.74 -15.80 9.65
CA PHE A 107 7.62 -14.47 9.02
C PHE A 107 8.93 -13.68 9.01
N LYS A 108 9.93 -14.09 9.81
CA LYS A 108 11.22 -13.42 10.01
C LYS A 108 11.95 -12.95 8.74
N TRP A 109 11.82 -13.71 7.64
CA TRP A 109 12.55 -13.45 6.38
C TRP A 109 11.83 -12.47 5.43
N LYS A 110 10.61 -12.06 5.76
CA LYS A 110 9.73 -11.29 4.87
C LYS A 110 9.44 -9.90 5.42
N LYS A 111 10.45 -9.20 5.92
CA LYS A 111 10.30 -7.92 6.63
C LYS A 111 9.45 -6.89 5.87
N ASP A 112 9.65 -6.75 4.56
CA ASP A 112 8.88 -5.79 3.76
C ASP A 112 7.40 -6.20 3.66
N ILE A 113 7.13 -7.49 3.48
CA ILE A 113 5.76 -8.02 3.44
C ILE A 113 5.11 -7.91 4.82
N ASN A 114 5.85 -8.15 5.90
CA ASN A 114 5.35 -8.00 7.27
C ASN A 114 4.96 -6.55 7.56
N PHE A 115 5.69 -5.57 7.04
CA PHE A 115 5.29 -4.17 7.15
C PHE A 115 3.98 -3.91 6.40
N MET A 116 3.86 -4.42 5.17
CA MET A 116 2.64 -4.30 4.38
C MET A 116 1.44 -4.94 5.09
N MET A 117 1.62 -6.12 5.69
CA MET A 117 0.59 -6.80 6.48
C MET A 117 0.22 -6.00 7.75
N ALA A 118 1.20 -5.45 8.46
CA ALA A 118 0.94 -4.62 9.64
C ALA A 118 0.09 -3.40 9.31
N VAL A 119 0.40 -2.71 8.19
CA VAL A 119 -0.43 -1.60 7.70
C VAL A 119 -1.85 -2.09 7.38
N THR A 120 -1.99 -3.19 6.65
CA THR A 120 -3.30 -3.74 6.30
C THR A 120 -4.12 -4.09 7.53
N PHE A 121 -3.53 -4.73 8.55
CA PHE A 121 -4.24 -5.06 9.79
C PHE A 121 -4.77 -3.82 10.51
N VAL A 122 -3.93 -2.79 10.68
CA VAL A 122 -4.32 -1.54 11.34
C VAL A 122 -5.39 -0.80 10.55
N VAL A 123 -5.26 -0.77 9.22
CA VAL A 123 -6.26 -0.14 8.34
C VAL A 123 -7.59 -0.91 8.40
N SER A 124 -7.57 -2.23 8.36
CA SER A 124 -8.77 -3.07 8.46
C SER A 124 -9.47 -2.92 9.81
N ASP A 125 -8.72 -2.90 10.91
CA ASP A 125 -9.24 -2.71 12.27
C ASP A 125 -9.94 -1.34 12.43
N LYS A 126 -9.34 -0.27 11.90
CA LYS A 126 -9.86 1.10 12.07
C LYS A 126 -10.93 1.51 11.06
N ILE A 127 -11.16 0.72 10.00
CA ILE A 127 -12.19 0.98 8.98
C ILE A 127 -13.53 0.29 9.31
N GLU A 128 -13.62 -0.50 10.39
CA GLU A 128 -14.82 -1.29 10.75
C GLU A 128 -16.14 -0.48 10.89
N ASP A 129 -16.11 0.86 10.86
CA ASP A 129 -17.31 1.73 10.88
C ASP A 129 -17.79 2.29 9.51
N SER A 130 -17.18 1.96 8.36
CA SER A 130 -17.61 2.48 7.03
C SER A 130 -17.75 1.41 5.94
N SER A 131 -18.99 1.01 5.65
CA SER A 131 -19.34 -0.14 4.77
C SER A 131 -18.94 0.02 3.30
N LEU A 132 -18.90 1.24 2.75
CA LEU A 132 -18.54 1.49 1.35
C LEU A 132 -17.02 1.58 1.13
N LEU A 133 -16.30 2.20 2.07
CA LEU A 133 -14.83 2.19 2.06
C LEU A 133 -14.30 0.78 2.23
N GLN A 134 -14.93 -0.03 3.08
CA GLN A 134 -14.59 -1.43 3.29
C GLN A 134 -14.60 -2.23 1.98
N THR A 135 -15.59 -2.06 1.10
CA THR A 135 -15.71 -2.89 -0.12
C THR A 135 -14.63 -2.54 -1.15
N ASN A 136 -14.44 -1.25 -1.47
CA ASN A 136 -13.44 -0.81 -2.45
C ASN A 136 -11.99 -1.02 -1.93
N LEU A 137 -11.74 -0.79 -0.64
CA LEU A 137 -10.45 -1.13 -0.04
C LEU A 137 -10.24 -2.63 0.07
N SER A 138 -11.26 -3.45 0.37
CA SER A 138 -11.10 -4.91 0.45
C SER A 138 -10.70 -5.48 -0.90
N THR A 139 -11.30 -5.04 -2.00
CA THR A 139 -10.85 -5.44 -3.36
C THR A 139 -9.43 -4.93 -3.66
N THR A 140 -9.07 -3.73 -3.20
CA THR A 140 -7.69 -3.21 -3.33
C THR A 140 -6.69 -4.03 -2.50
N ILE A 141 -7.08 -4.45 -1.30
CA ILE A 141 -6.30 -5.32 -0.41
C ILE A 141 -6.17 -6.72 -1.02
N GLU A 142 -7.26 -7.29 -1.55
CA GLU A 142 -7.26 -8.57 -2.24
C GLU A 142 -6.36 -8.55 -3.47
N THR A 143 -6.41 -7.49 -4.28
CA THR A 143 -5.54 -7.34 -5.44
C THR A 143 -4.08 -7.12 -5.04
N LEU A 144 -3.79 -6.40 -3.96
CA LEU A 144 -2.45 -6.30 -3.38
C LEU A 144 -1.95 -7.65 -2.86
N ILE A 145 -2.79 -8.42 -2.17
CA ILE A 145 -2.49 -9.78 -1.70
C ILE A 145 -2.23 -10.70 -2.89
N GLN A 146 -3.03 -10.65 -3.95
CA GLN A 146 -2.86 -11.45 -5.16
C GLN A 146 -1.55 -11.10 -5.89
N ALA A 147 -1.24 -9.81 -6.03
CA ALA A 147 0.02 -9.36 -6.61
C ALA A 147 1.24 -9.84 -5.81
N GLN A 148 1.13 -9.89 -4.48
CA GLN A 148 2.18 -10.41 -3.59
C GLN A 148 2.29 -11.94 -3.60
N GLN A 149 1.18 -12.66 -3.78
CA GLN A 149 1.20 -14.11 -3.94
C GLN A 149 1.98 -14.53 -5.19
N ALA A 150 1.87 -13.78 -6.30
CA ALA A 150 2.66 -14.02 -7.51
C ALA A 150 4.18 -13.91 -7.26
N ALA A 151 4.62 -12.94 -6.46
CA ALA A 151 6.03 -12.80 -6.06
C ALA A 151 6.49 -13.94 -5.13
N SER A 152 5.60 -14.48 -4.29
CA SER A 152 5.91 -15.58 -3.38
C SER A 152 6.10 -16.93 -4.09
N MET A 153 5.48 -17.14 -5.26
CA MET A 153 5.61 -18.38 -6.04
C MET A 153 7.01 -18.55 -6.66
N ALA A 154 7.77 -17.47 -6.87
CA ALA A 154 9.16 -17.56 -7.35
C ALA A 154 10.11 -18.14 -6.29
N ALA A 155 9.89 -17.84 -5.01
CA ALA A 155 10.75 -18.31 -3.91
C ALA A 155 10.58 -19.82 -3.63
N ILE A 156 9.36 -20.35 -3.83
CA ILE A 156 9.07 -21.78 -3.67
C ILE A 156 9.73 -22.59 -4.78
N SER A 157 9.79 -22.06 -6.01
CA SER A 157 10.45 -22.74 -7.12
C SER A 157 11.95 -22.93 -6.87
N THR A 158 12.67 -21.93 -6.37
CA THR A 158 14.09 -22.05 -6.00
C THR A 158 14.36 -23.03 -4.85
N ALA A 159 13.45 -23.14 -3.87
CA ALA A 159 13.59 -24.13 -2.79
C ALA A 159 13.34 -25.57 -3.29
N ALA A 160 12.40 -25.74 -4.23
CA ALA A 160 12.06 -27.04 -4.80
C ALA A 160 13.16 -27.59 -5.73
N VAL A 161 13.84 -26.74 -6.53
CA VAL A 161 14.98 -27.20 -7.34
C VAL A 161 16.23 -27.50 -6.51
N ALA A 162 16.48 -26.79 -5.41
CA ALA A 162 17.62 -27.09 -4.53
C ALA A 162 17.42 -28.40 -3.74
N ALA A 163 16.18 -28.75 -3.40
CA ALA A 163 15.86 -30.00 -2.71
C ALA A 163 15.84 -31.23 -3.64
N SER A 164 15.65 -31.05 -4.96
CA SER A 164 15.68 -32.16 -5.93
C SER A 164 17.08 -32.46 -6.49
N SER A 165 18.08 -31.59 -6.27
CA SER A 165 19.46 -31.80 -6.72
C SER A 165 20.38 -32.47 -5.69
N SER A 166 19.91 -32.76 -4.47
CA SER A 166 20.73 -33.38 -3.41
C SER A 166 20.38 -34.85 -3.11
N GLY A 167 19.68 -35.54 -4.02
CA GLY A 167 19.20 -36.91 -3.84
C GLY A 167 19.64 -37.90 -4.91
N GLY A 168 20.69 -37.59 -5.68
CA GLY A 168 21.18 -38.44 -6.75
C GLY A 168 22.69 -38.69 -6.66
N GLU A 169 23.08 -39.59 -5.75
CA GLU A 169 24.29 -40.42 -5.84
C GLU A 169 23.89 -41.88 -5.58
#